data_AF-A0A2P0AXJ8-F1
#
_entry.id   AF-A0A2P0AXJ8-F1
#
_cell.length_a   1.000
_cell.length_b   1.000
_cell.length_c   1.000
_cell.angle_alpha   90.00
_cell.angle_beta   90.00
_cell.angle_gamma   90.00
#
_symmetry.space_group_name_H-M   'P 1'
#
loop_
_entity.id
_entity.type
_entity.pdbx_description
1 polymer ?
#
loop_
_entity_poly.entity_id
_entity_poly.type
_entity_poly.pdbx_seq_one_letter_code
_entity_poly.pdbx_strand_id
1 'polypeptide(L)'
;MIKRIMLLVAALGCQACGQETIEPYKVDSFAGREIPAAQKKAAQALSIGNASALTYSDSPYTQAVLCDVATDTVLGPYRNSAQLDQTQQAAMGQLLELFDKRVQTQAREAQKSASELAQDRESLAEQFMPTRPAKAKVALACIREIEGFGDLPGI
;
A
#
# COMPACT_ATOMS: atom_id res chain seq x y z
N MET A 1 57.79 -2.72 16.59
CA MET A 1 56.88 -3.51 17.46
C MET A 1 55.55 -2.78 17.55
N ILE A 2 54.53 -3.29 16.86
CA ILE A 2 53.22 -2.64 16.68
C ILE A 2 52.28 -3.17 17.77
N LYS A 3 51.83 -2.29 18.67
CA LYS A 3 50.84 -2.62 19.72
C LYS A 3 49.47 -2.12 19.24
N ARG A 4 48.58 -3.07 18.97
CA ARG A 4 47.21 -2.87 18.44
C ARG A 4 46.37 -2.02 19.39
N ILE A 5 45.87 -0.89 18.89
CA ILE A 5 44.83 -0.08 19.56
C ILE A 5 43.48 -0.66 19.15
N MET A 6 42.81 -1.27 20.13
CA MET A 6 41.46 -1.79 20.04
C MET A 6 40.51 -0.63 20.37
N LEU A 7 39.89 -0.05 19.34
CA LEU A 7 38.91 1.04 19.48
C LEU A 7 37.54 0.43 19.80
N LEU A 8 37.21 0.38 21.08
CA LEU A 8 35.84 0.18 21.57
C LEU A 8 35.08 1.49 21.38
N VAL A 9 34.24 1.56 20.36
CA VAL A 9 33.19 2.60 20.25
C VAL A 9 32.01 2.09 21.06
N ALA A 10 32.03 2.36 22.36
CA ALA A 10 30.88 2.17 23.23
C ALA A 10 29.80 3.19 22.85
N ALA A 11 28.58 2.68 22.73
CA ALA A 11 27.38 3.38 22.29
C ALA A 11 27.17 4.70 23.06
N LEU A 12 27.21 5.81 22.33
CA LEU A 12 26.63 7.07 22.75
C LEU A 12 25.10 6.93 22.74
N GLY A 13 24.50 7.24 23.88
CA GLY A 13 23.08 7.02 24.15
C GLY A 13 22.15 7.90 23.31
N CYS A 14 21.03 7.29 22.91
CA CYS A 14 19.80 8.00 22.56
C CYS A 14 19.06 8.34 23.86
N GLN A 15 19.41 9.46 24.49
CA GLN A 15 18.57 10.12 25.50
C GLN A 15 18.06 11.43 24.90
N ALA A 16 17.05 11.36 24.02
CA ALA A 16 16.40 12.55 23.47
C ALA A 16 14.92 12.37 23.09
N CYS A 17 14.23 11.33 23.58
CA CYS A 17 12.78 11.24 23.46
C CYS A 17 12.22 10.81 24.82
N GLY A 18 11.65 11.76 25.57
CA GLY A 18 10.93 11.53 26.82
C GLY A 18 9.58 10.82 26.61
N GLN A 19 9.56 9.78 25.78
CA GLN A 19 8.44 8.87 25.68
C GLN A 19 8.64 7.77 26.73
N GLU A 20 7.61 7.48 27.52
CA GLU A 20 7.55 6.23 28.25
C GLU A 20 7.82 5.11 27.23
N THR A 21 8.93 4.40 27.39
CA THR A 21 9.18 3.17 26.67
C THR A 21 8.09 2.19 27.07
N ILE A 22 7.03 2.14 26.29
CA ILE A 22 6.08 1.04 26.31
C ILE A 22 6.92 -0.20 26.02
N GLU A 23 7.03 -1.12 26.98
CA GLU A 23 7.69 -2.40 26.71
C GLU A 23 7.02 -2.99 25.46
N PRO A 24 7.81 -3.39 24.45
CA PRO A 24 7.25 -4.06 23.30
C PRO A 24 6.43 -5.23 23.81
N TYR A 25 5.14 -5.26 23.46
CA TYR A 25 4.22 -6.31 23.84
C TYR A 25 4.93 -7.65 23.59
N LYS A 26 5.31 -8.35 24.67
CA LYS A 26 5.95 -9.66 24.57
C LYS A 26 4.89 -10.57 23.99
N VAL A 27 4.96 -10.77 22.68
CA VAL A 27 4.20 -11.84 22.05
C VAL A 27 4.84 -13.12 22.56
N ASP A 28 4.20 -13.75 23.53
CA ASP A 28 4.57 -15.09 23.97
C ASP A 28 4.67 -15.95 22.72
N SER A 29 5.90 -16.40 22.46
CA SER A 29 6.44 -16.93 21.21
C SER A 29 5.41 -17.41 20.17
N PHE A 30 5.55 -16.96 18.93
CA PHE A 30 4.98 -17.63 17.75
C PHE A 30 5.55 -19.05 17.53
N ALA A 31 6.48 -19.51 18.38
CA ALA A 31 7.08 -20.82 18.30
C ALA A 31 6.04 -21.91 18.61
N GLY A 32 5.53 -22.56 17.56
CA GLY A 32 4.71 -23.77 17.66
C GLY A 32 3.30 -23.68 17.10
N ARG A 33 2.81 -22.50 16.69
CA ARG A 33 1.59 -22.44 15.85
C ARG A 33 1.99 -22.60 14.40
N GLU A 34 1.66 -23.75 13.84
CA GLU A 34 1.85 -24.01 12.42
C GLU A 34 0.96 -23.05 11.63
N ILE A 35 1.55 -22.00 11.06
CA ILE A 35 0.81 -21.06 10.21
C ILE A 35 0.32 -21.86 8.99
N PRO A 36 -1.01 -21.94 8.75
CA PRO A 36 -1.55 -22.69 7.63
C PRO A 36 -0.92 -22.25 6.31
N ALA A 37 -0.70 -23.19 5.38
CA ALA A 37 -0.08 -22.89 4.08
C ALA A 37 -0.79 -21.76 3.32
N ALA A 38 -2.12 -21.66 3.45
CA ALA A 38 -2.92 -20.58 2.89
C ALA A 38 -2.58 -19.21 3.51
N GLN A 39 -2.35 -19.15 4.83
CA GLN A 39 -1.94 -17.92 5.52
C GLN A 39 -0.48 -17.56 5.21
N LYS A 40 0.42 -18.53 5.09
CA LYS A 40 1.80 -18.30 4.61
C LYS A 40 1.79 -17.75 3.18
N LYS A 41 0.96 -18.30 2.30
CA LYS A 41 0.80 -17.84 0.91
C LYS A 41 0.17 -16.45 0.83
N ALA A 42 -0.83 -16.16 1.67
CA ALA A 42 -1.42 -14.83 1.77
C ALA A 42 -0.41 -13.82 2.32
N ALA A 43 0.30 -14.15 3.40
CA ALA A 43 1.36 -13.34 3.98
C ALA A 43 2.53 -13.14 3.01
N GLN A 44 2.90 -14.13 2.20
CA GLN A 44 3.87 -13.98 1.12
C GLN A 44 3.33 -13.13 -0.02
N ALA A 45 2.06 -13.25 -0.42
CA ALA A 45 1.47 -12.40 -1.44
C ALA A 45 1.36 -10.94 -0.97
N LEU A 46 1.15 -10.73 0.34
CA LEU A 46 1.18 -9.43 0.99
C LEU A 46 2.64 -8.94 1.13
N SER A 47 3.57 -9.76 1.61
CA SER A 47 4.99 -9.40 1.79
C SER A 47 5.72 -9.17 0.45
N ILE A 48 5.32 -9.89 -0.60
CA ILE A 48 5.70 -9.72 -2.01
C ILE A 48 4.58 -8.93 -2.70
N GLY A 49 4.08 -7.88 -2.05
CA GLY A 49 3.42 -6.77 -2.74
C GLY A 49 4.50 -6.05 -3.54
N ASN A 50 4.89 -6.69 -4.63
CA ASN A 50 6.10 -6.43 -5.36
C ASN A 50 5.93 -5.14 -6.15
N ALA A 51 6.89 -4.24 -6.08
CA ALA A 51 6.97 -3.02 -6.90
C ALA A 51 6.74 -3.31 -8.41
N SER A 52 6.93 -4.56 -8.83
CA SER A 52 6.60 -5.06 -10.16
C SER A 52 5.10 -5.07 -10.53
N ALA A 53 4.18 -4.83 -9.57
CA ALA A 53 2.77 -4.62 -9.89
C ALA A 53 2.49 -3.19 -10.40
N LEU A 54 3.43 -2.26 -10.21
CA LEU A 54 3.37 -0.90 -10.74
C LEU A 54 4.30 -0.69 -11.94
N THR A 55 5.17 -1.66 -12.27
CA THR A 55 6.01 -1.63 -13.49
C THR A 55 5.22 -1.75 -14.81
N TYR A 56 3.90 -1.77 -14.77
CA TYR A 56 3.03 -1.79 -15.96
C TYR A 56 2.78 -0.40 -16.54
N SER A 57 3.17 0.66 -15.84
CA SER A 57 2.74 2.01 -16.15
C SER A 57 3.87 2.86 -16.71
N ASP A 58 3.82 3.11 -18.02
CA ASP A 58 4.74 4.03 -18.71
C ASP A 58 4.35 5.52 -18.51
N SER A 59 3.22 5.81 -17.86
CA SER A 59 2.77 7.19 -17.61
C SER A 59 2.06 7.37 -16.26
N PRO A 60 2.19 8.54 -15.61
CA PRO A 60 1.46 8.85 -14.37
C PRO A 60 -0.06 8.66 -14.48
N TYR A 61 -0.63 8.89 -15.66
CA TYR A 61 -2.04 8.64 -15.95
C TYR A 61 -2.40 7.15 -15.90
N THR A 62 -1.64 6.29 -16.59
CA THR A 62 -1.86 4.84 -16.59
C THR A 62 -1.80 4.29 -15.17
N GLN A 63 -0.82 4.71 -14.37
CA GLN A 63 -0.70 4.30 -12.97
C GLN A 63 -1.95 4.70 -12.18
N ALA A 64 -2.41 5.94 -12.33
CA ALA A 64 -3.59 6.43 -11.61
C ALA A 64 -4.85 5.64 -11.99
N VAL A 65 -5.06 5.32 -13.27
CA VAL A 65 -6.18 4.49 -13.73
C VAL A 65 -6.11 3.07 -13.14
N LEU A 66 -4.93 2.44 -13.18
CA LEU A 66 -4.75 1.10 -12.64
C LEU A 66 -5.00 1.07 -11.12
N CYS A 67 -4.50 2.06 -10.38
CA CYS A 67 -4.73 2.16 -8.95
C CYS A 67 -6.20 2.40 -8.59
N ASP A 68 -6.86 3.31 -9.31
CA ASP A 68 -8.28 3.61 -9.13
C ASP A 68 -9.14 2.36 -9.33
N VAL A 69 -9.01 1.68 -10.48
CA VAL A 69 -9.81 0.48 -10.76
C VAL A 69 -9.48 -0.68 -9.82
N ALA A 70 -8.19 -0.86 -9.48
CA ALA A 70 -7.77 -1.93 -8.59
C ALA A 70 -8.34 -1.73 -7.17
N THR A 71 -8.26 -0.51 -6.64
CA THR A 71 -8.72 -0.21 -5.29
C THR A 71 -10.23 -0.18 -5.20
N ASP A 72 -10.94 0.34 -6.20
CA ASP A 72 -12.41 0.24 -6.27
C ASP A 72 -12.88 -1.23 -6.32
N THR A 73 -12.23 -2.07 -7.13
CA THR A 73 -12.59 -3.50 -7.21
C THR A 73 -12.42 -4.23 -5.86
N VAL A 74 -11.40 -3.85 -5.08
CA VAL A 74 -11.02 -4.57 -3.86
C VAL A 74 -11.72 -4.00 -2.63
N LEU A 75 -11.78 -2.68 -2.51
CA LEU A 75 -12.29 -1.96 -1.34
C LEU A 75 -13.74 -1.49 -1.53
N GLY A 76 -14.17 -1.24 -2.77
CA GLY A 76 -15.53 -0.78 -3.10
C GLY A 76 -16.64 -1.63 -2.44
N PRO A 77 -16.58 -2.98 -2.48
CA PRO A 77 -17.57 -3.82 -1.81
C PRO A 77 -17.66 -3.63 -0.29
N TYR A 78 -16.60 -3.10 0.34
CA TYR A 78 -16.52 -2.91 1.79
C TYR A 78 -16.95 -1.52 2.25
N ARG A 79 -17.08 -0.55 1.34
CA ARG A 79 -17.45 0.84 1.66
C ARG A 79 -18.70 0.96 2.53
N ASN A 80 -19.70 0.10 2.29
CA ASN A 80 -20.96 0.06 3.03
C ASN A 80 -21.19 -1.33 3.69
N SER A 81 -20.12 -2.09 3.93
CA SER A 81 -20.25 -3.43 4.50
C SER A 81 -20.59 -3.37 5.98
N ALA A 82 -21.67 -4.05 6.38
CA ALA A 82 -22.07 -4.19 7.78
C ALA A 82 -21.06 -4.97 8.65
N GLN A 83 -20.03 -5.58 8.03
CA GLN A 83 -18.95 -6.27 8.74
C GLN A 83 -17.87 -5.32 9.27
N LEU A 84 -17.85 -4.08 8.79
CA LEU A 84 -16.92 -3.03 9.21
C LEU A 84 -17.63 -2.03 10.09
N ASP A 85 -16.91 -1.50 11.09
CA ASP A 85 -17.40 -0.37 11.87
C ASP A 85 -17.39 0.94 11.06
N GLN A 86 -18.02 1.99 11.59
CA GLN A 86 -18.12 3.28 10.89
C GLN A 86 -16.76 3.93 10.62
N THR A 87 -15.79 3.74 11.52
CA THR A 87 -14.44 4.29 11.35
C THR A 87 -13.72 3.60 10.21
N GLN A 88 -13.83 2.27 10.12
CA GLN A 88 -13.28 1.46 9.04
C GLN A 88 -13.94 1.78 7.70
N GLN A 89 -15.27 1.92 7.66
CA GLN A 89 -16.00 2.32 6.45
C GLN A 89 -15.57 3.71 5.97
N ALA A 90 -15.41 4.66 6.89
CA ALA A 90 -14.93 6.01 6.57
C ALA A 90 -13.50 5.98 6.00
N ALA A 91 -12.60 5.22 6.62
CA ALA A 91 -11.23 5.06 6.12
C ALA A 91 -11.19 4.44 4.71
N MET A 92 -12.02 3.42 4.44
CA MET A 92 -12.15 2.85 3.08
C MET A 92 -12.68 3.89 2.09
N GLY A 93 -13.69 4.68 2.49
CA GLY A 93 -14.23 5.76 1.68
C GLY A 93 -13.20 6.83 1.31
N GLN A 94 -12.38 7.24 2.28
CA GLN A 94 -11.30 8.22 2.07
C GLN A 94 -10.24 7.70 1.10
N LEU A 95 -9.85 6.42 1.22
CA LEU A 95 -8.91 5.81 0.28
C LEU A 95 -9.46 5.77 -1.14
N LEU A 96 -10.72 5.35 -1.32
CA LEU A 96 -11.37 5.33 -2.63
C LEU A 96 -11.46 6.73 -3.25
N GLU A 97 -11.83 7.74 -2.45
CA GLU A 97 -11.91 9.12 -2.91
C GLU A 97 -10.54 9.69 -3.30
N LEU A 98 -9.47 9.31 -2.58
CA LEU A 98 -8.11 9.71 -2.90
C LEU A 98 -7.67 9.21 -4.28
N PHE A 99 -7.92 7.94 -4.59
CA PHE A 99 -7.56 7.37 -5.88
C PHE A 99 -8.42 7.94 -7.03
N ASP A 100 -9.73 8.14 -6.81
CA ASP A 100 -10.58 8.80 -7.81
C ASP A 100 -10.08 10.23 -8.09
N LYS A 101 -9.76 11.02 -7.06
CA LYS A 101 -9.18 12.37 -7.24
C LYS A 101 -7.85 12.35 -8.00
N ARG A 102 -6.99 11.37 -7.72
CA ARG A 102 -5.70 11.20 -8.41
C ARG A 102 -5.92 10.91 -9.89
N VAL A 103 -6.80 9.97 -10.25
CA VAL A 103 -7.06 9.66 -11.66
C VAL A 103 -7.75 10.81 -12.39
N GLN A 104 -8.70 11.51 -11.75
CA GLN A 104 -9.34 12.70 -12.35
C GLN A 104 -8.32 13.82 -12.62
N THR A 105 -7.34 14.00 -11.74
CA THR A 105 -6.27 14.99 -11.93
C THR A 105 -5.38 14.62 -13.10
N GLN A 106 -4.91 13.37 -13.13
CA GLN A 106 -4.06 12.87 -14.21
C GLN A 106 -4.79 12.81 -15.56
N ALA A 107 -6.08 12.53 -15.59
CA ALA A 107 -6.90 12.57 -16.79
C ALA A 107 -6.95 13.99 -17.38
N ARG A 108 -7.13 15.02 -16.54
CA ARG A 108 -7.10 16.42 -16.99
C ARG A 108 -5.73 16.82 -17.54
N GLU A 109 -4.65 16.44 -16.85
CA GLU A 109 -3.27 16.71 -17.31
C GLU A 109 -2.97 16.03 -18.64
N ALA A 110 -3.47 14.80 -18.84
CA ALA A 110 -3.39 14.05 -20.10
C ALA A 110 -4.45 14.47 -21.14
N GLN A 111 -5.25 15.51 -20.87
CA GLN A 111 -6.31 16.03 -21.74
C GLN A 111 -7.37 14.98 -22.15
N LYS A 112 -7.62 14.00 -21.29
CA LYS A 112 -8.61 12.95 -21.49
C LYS A 112 -10.02 13.45 -21.18
N SER A 113 -10.96 13.14 -22.07
CA SER A 113 -12.38 13.31 -21.81
C SER A 113 -12.91 12.25 -20.82
N ALA A 114 -14.10 12.49 -20.27
CA ALA A 114 -14.75 11.54 -19.37
C ALA A 114 -15.04 10.19 -20.04
N SER A 115 -15.41 10.20 -21.34
CA SER A 115 -15.63 8.97 -22.11
C SER A 115 -14.34 8.19 -22.35
N GLU A 116 -13.23 8.88 -22.64
CA GLU A 116 -11.93 8.24 -22.80
C GLU A 116 -11.45 7.65 -21.48
N LEU A 117 -11.60 8.38 -20.36
CA LEU A 117 -11.26 7.84 -19.04
C LEU A 117 -12.07 6.58 -18.69
N ALA A 118 -13.37 6.57 -19.00
CA ALA A 118 -14.21 5.39 -18.77
C ALA A 118 -13.73 4.19 -19.60
N GLN A 119 -13.39 4.41 -20.87
CA GLN A 119 -12.86 3.36 -21.75
C GLN A 119 -11.45 2.90 -21.34
N ASP A 120 -10.60 3.82 -20.90
CA ASP A 120 -9.26 3.52 -20.41
C ASP A 120 -9.33 2.69 -19.11
N ARG A 121 -10.28 2.99 -18.21
CA ARG A 121 -10.53 2.20 -16.99
C ARG A 121 -10.84 0.73 -17.30
N GLU A 122 -11.68 0.49 -18.30
CA GLU A 122 -12.03 -0.88 -18.73
C GLU A 122 -10.85 -1.57 -19.43
N SER A 123 -10.33 -0.94 -20.51
CA SER A 123 -9.29 -1.54 -21.36
C SER A 123 -7.98 -1.79 -20.63
N LEU A 124 -7.49 -0.84 -19.82
CA LEU A 124 -6.25 -1.01 -19.06
C LEU A 124 -6.43 -2.07 -17.96
N ALA A 125 -7.60 -2.15 -17.34
CA ALA A 125 -7.86 -3.18 -16.33
C ALA A 125 -7.88 -4.58 -16.94
N GLU A 126 -8.44 -4.76 -18.13
CA GLU A 126 -8.41 -6.03 -18.87
C GLU A 126 -6.99 -6.39 -19.32
N GLN A 127 -6.25 -5.42 -19.82
CA GLN A 127 -4.90 -5.62 -20.34
C GLN A 127 -3.90 -5.98 -19.23
N PHE A 128 -3.88 -5.22 -18.13
CA PHE A 128 -2.83 -5.31 -17.12
C PHE A 128 -3.22 -6.10 -15.88
N MET A 129 -4.52 -6.19 -15.57
CA MET A 129 -5.02 -6.87 -14.38
C MET A 129 -6.33 -7.62 -14.62
N PRO A 130 -6.34 -8.60 -15.56
CA PRO A 130 -7.55 -9.28 -16.00
C PRO A 130 -8.25 -10.05 -14.87
N THR A 131 -7.50 -10.48 -13.86
CA THR A 131 -8.02 -11.32 -12.77
C THR A 131 -8.15 -10.55 -11.46
N ARG A 132 -9.11 -10.95 -10.62
CA ARG A 132 -9.29 -10.34 -9.28
C ARG A 132 -8.03 -10.43 -8.41
N PRO A 133 -7.25 -11.54 -8.39
CA PRO A 133 -5.96 -11.57 -7.70
C PRO A 133 -4.92 -10.58 -8.24
N ALA A 134 -4.91 -10.30 -9.55
CA ALA A 134 -4.02 -9.28 -10.12
C ALA A 134 -4.42 -7.88 -9.64
N LYS A 135 -5.72 -7.55 -9.69
CA LYS A 135 -6.27 -6.30 -9.16
C LYS A 135 -5.94 -6.13 -7.66
N ALA A 136 -6.05 -7.19 -6.86
CA ALA A 136 -5.68 -7.15 -5.45
C ALA A 136 -4.20 -6.82 -5.20
N LYS A 137 -3.28 -7.38 -6.01
CA LYS A 137 -1.85 -7.05 -5.91
C LYS A 137 -1.56 -5.60 -6.25
N VAL A 138 -2.18 -5.08 -7.31
CA VAL A 138 -2.05 -3.66 -7.71
C VAL A 138 -2.61 -2.75 -6.61
N ALA A 139 -3.81 -3.03 -6.09
CA ALA A 139 -4.41 -2.25 -5.01
C ALA A 139 -3.50 -2.15 -3.78
N LEU A 140 -2.94 -3.28 -3.34
CA LEU A 140 -1.99 -3.31 -2.22
C LEU A 140 -0.71 -2.52 -2.50
N ALA A 141 -0.19 -2.57 -3.72
CA ALA A 141 0.97 -1.78 -4.11
C ALA A 141 0.67 -0.27 -4.08
N CYS A 142 -0.48 0.15 -4.62
CA CYS A 142 -0.90 1.54 -4.62
C CYS A 142 -1.13 2.09 -3.20
N ILE A 143 -1.73 1.31 -2.30
CA ILE A 143 -1.95 1.71 -0.91
C ILE A 143 -0.61 1.91 -0.19
N ARG A 144 0.35 0.99 -0.38
CA ARG A 144 1.68 1.10 0.21
C ARG A 144 2.48 2.29 -0.30
N GLU A 145 2.33 2.65 -1.57
CA GLU A 145 2.96 3.85 -2.11
C GLU A 145 2.52 5.08 -1.29
N ILE A 146 1.23 5.20 -0.99
CA ILE A 146 0.71 6.29 -0.15
C ILE A 146 1.26 6.22 1.28
N GLU A 147 1.33 5.04 1.88
CA GLU A 147 1.89 4.85 3.24
C GLU A 147 3.39 5.18 3.29
N GLY A 148 4.13 4.91 2.22
CA GLY A 148 5.53 5.30 2.04
C GLY A 148 5.74 6.80 1.79
N PHE A 149 4.68 7.53 1.42
CA PHE A 149 4.63 9.00 1.37
C PHE A 149 4.23 9.64 2.70
N GLY A 150 4.26 8.89 3.82
CA GLY A 150 3.97 9.37 5.18
C GLY A 150 4.87 10.52 5.70
N ASP A 151 5.85 10.99 4.91
CA ASP A 151 6.64 12.21 5.13
C ASP A 151 6.20 13.38 4.20
N LEU A 152 4.90 13.54 3.93
CA LEU A 152 4.38 14.75 3.30
C LEU A 152 3.95 15.77 4.36
N PRO A 153 4.73 16.83 4.62
CA PRO A 153 4.28 17.94 5.46
C PRO A 153 3.24 18.74 4.67
N GLY A 154 1.98 18.76 5.11
CA GLY A 154 0.99 19.63 4.47
C GLY A 154 -0.48 19.26 4.57
N ILE A 155 -0.89 18.42 5.52
CA ILE A 155 -2.26 18.45 6.06
C ILE A 155 -2.18 18.67 7.56
#